data_AF-J0X8N4-F1
#
_entry.id   AF-J0X8N4-F1
#
_cell.length_a   1.000
_cell.length_b   1.000
_cell.length_c   1.000
_cell.angle_alpha   90.00
_cell.angle_beta   90.00
_cell.angle_gamma   90.00
#
_symmetry.space_group_name_H-M   'P 1'
#
loop_
_entity.id
_entity.type
_entity.pdbx_description
1 polymer ?
#
loop_
_entity_poly.entity_id
_entity_poly.type
_entity_poly.pdbx_seq_one_letter_code
_entity_poly.pdbx_strand_id
1 'polypeptide(L)'
;MGAHAPQWLLGSFVEAMQQIGATAPADALAAEARDLAGRWSAEGRALHDLHRLIKVLTHIDEISLSAHDPDVLRIAAWYHGAFLNRALEVRLGGFEAQVASARCIDHAHNRLTELGVSEEVVARIDELIAFLTRHRAPRTDFDAQVLVDADLAVLACSPQDYKKFREKLRLELHDLDDPQFLKARCALVKRLLGYDRIYQSPLGNTWEDAARANLEVELARLEDARAKLCPGPDDDADADEADDEPYGADRTTTTGTLIIKRRALKKNPCPPPPEEATGTGILPVKAPEPAPDADEPEATSSLESAVESLDLPATPAD
;
A
#
# COMPACT_ATOMS: atom_id res chain seq x y z
N MET A 1 -20.66 -11.07 7.69
CA MET A 1 -19.95 -10.27 8.71
C MET A 1 -18.80 -9.59 8.01
N GLY A 2 -18.93 -8.29 7.73
CA GLY A 2 -17.82 -7.52 7.17
C GLY A 2 -16.68 -7.54 8.17
N ALA A 3 -15.47 -7.91 7.74
CA ALA A 3 -14.31 -7.85 8.60
C ALA A 3 -14.08 -6.39 8.98
N HIS A 4 -14.19 -6.05 10.27
CA HIS A 4 -13.80 -4.73 10.75
C HIS A 4 -12.32 -4.52 10.48
N ALA A 5 -11.96 -3.35 9.95
CA ALA A 5 -10.57 -3.01 9.71
C ALA A 5 -9.76 -3.10 11.01
N PRO A 6 -8.56 -3.72 10.99
CA PRO A 6 -7.71 -3.78 12.17
C PRO A 6 -7.36 -2.36 12.66
N GLN A 7 -7.37 -2.14 13.97
CA GLN A 7 -7.09 -0.82 14.54
C GLN A 7 -5.69 -0.29 14.16
N TRP A 8 -4.70 -1.19 14.06
CA TRP A 8 -3.34 -0.83 13.64
C TRP A 8 -3.28 -0.28 12.21
N LEU A 9 -4.17 -0.76 11.32
CA LEU A 9 -4.23 -0.33 9.92
C LEU A 9 -4.78 1.11 9.83
N LEU A 10 -5.78 1.44 10.66
CA LEU A 10 -6.30 2.80 10.74
C LEU A 10 -5.28 3.75 11.36
N GLY A 11 -4.56 3.31 12.39
CA GLY A 11 -3.48 4.08 13.01
C GLY A 11 -2.36 4.41 12.03
N SER A 12 -1.90 3.43 11.24
CA SER A 12 -0.84 3.65 10.25
C SER A 12 -1.25 4.62 9.14
N PHE A 13 -2.53 4.68 8.76
CA PHE A 13 -3.04 5.70 7.85
C PHE A 13 -2.95 7.10 8.44
N VAL A 14 -3.36 7.27 9.70
CA VAL A 14 -3.30 8.58 10.39
C VAL A 14 -1.85 9.07 10.51
N GLU A 15 -0.93 8.17 10.87
CA GLU A 15 0.50 8.47 10.93
C GLU A 15 1.04 8.89 9.55
N ALA A 16 0.73 8.12 8.49
CA ALA A 16 1.14 8.47 7.13
C ALA A 16 0.59 9.83 6.69
N MET A 17 -0.68 10.13 7.00
CA MET A 17 -1.29 11.44 6.72
C MET A 17 -0.56 12.59 7.42
N GLN A 18 -0.15 12.41 8.67
CA GLN A 18 0.64 13.40 9.40
C GLN A 18 2.03 13.57 8.80
N GLN A 19 2.69 12.47 8.40
CA GLN A 19 4.02 12.50 7.76
C GLN A 19 4.02 13.18 6.39
N ILE A 20 2.90 13.16 5.66
CA ILE A 20 2.76 13.91 4.40
C ILE A 20 2.32 15.38 4.61
N GLY A 21 2.14 15.81 5.86
CA GLY A 21 1.82 17.19 6.21
C GLY A 21 0.33 17.53 6.18
N ALA A 22 -0.57 16.58 6.49
CA ALA A 22 -1.97 16.91 6.71
C ALA A 22 -2.13 17.80 7.95
N THR A 23 -2.86 18.92 7.84
CA THR A 23 -3.09 19.85 8.95
C THR A 23 -4.38 19.58 9.72
N ALA A 24 -5.25 18.70 9.23
CA ALA A 24 -6.48 18.31 9.91
C ALA A 24 -6.21 17.60 11.26
N PRO A 25 -7.13 17.70 12.23
CA PRO A 25 -6.97 17.01 13.51
C PRO A 25 -7.00 15.49 13.35
N ALA A 26 -6.33 14.77 14.26
CA ALA A 26 -6.23 13.30 14.21
C ALA A 26 -7.60 12.60 14.15
N ASP A 27 -8.63 13.16 14.80
CA ASP A 27 -9.99 12.61 14.75
C ASP A 27 -10.61 12.65 13.35
N ALA A 28 -10.33 13.71 12.58
CA ALA A 28 -10.76 13.83 11.20
C ALA A 28 -10.01 12.84 10.29
N LEU A 29 -8.71 12.68 10.50
CA LEU A 29 -7.90 11.67 9.78
C LEU A 29 -8.36 10.24 10.09
N ALA A 30 -8.70 9.96 11.35
CA ALA A 30 -9.24 8.66 11.75
C ALA A 30 -10.64 8.41 11.19
N ALA A 31 -11.45 9.46 11.00
CA ALA A 31 -12.74 9.37 10.32
C ALA A 31 -12.56 9.05 8.83
N GLU A 32 -11.60 9.67 8.16
CA GLU A 32 -11.25 9.36 6.77
C GLU A 32 -10.78 7.92 6.61
N ALA A 33 -9.88 7.46 7.48
CA ALA A 33 -9.40 6.07 7.48
C ALA A 33 -10.56 5.06 7.59
N ARG A 34 -11.56 5.36 8.44
CA ARG A 34 -12.76 4.53 8.61
C ARG A 34 -13.66 4.57 7.38
N ASP A 35 -13.83 5.72 6.74
CA ASP A 35 -14.60 5.84 5.48
C ASP A 35 -13.95 4.99 4.38
N LEU A 36 -12.65 5.18 4.15
CA LEU A 36 -11.90 4.41 3.17
C LEU A 36 -11.96 2.91 3.48
N ALA A 37 -11.75 2.51 4.73
CA ALA A 37 -11.89 1.11 5.13
C ALA A 37 -13.30 0.55 4.86
N GLY A 38 -14.35 1.36 5.05
CA GLY A 38 -15.71 1.01 4.68
C GLY A 38 -15.86 0.77 3.18
N ARG A 39 -15.24 1.61 2.34
CA ARG A 39 -15.23 1.43 0.88
C ARG A 39 -14.51 0.16 0.45
N TRP A 40 -13.35 -0.13 1.03
CA TRP A 40 -12.62 -1.39 0.80
C TRP A 40 -13.40 -2.62 1.25
N SER A 41 -14.35 -2.46 2.18
CA SER A 41 -15.20 -3.53 2.70
C SER A 41 -16.60 -3.56 2.06
N ALA A 42 -16.83 -2.77 1.01
CA ALA A 42 -18.12 -2.69 0.35
C ALA A 42 -18.51 -4.04 -0.30
N GLU A 43 -19.82 -4.26 -0.44
CA GLU A 43 -20.35 -5.47 -1.07
C GLU A 43 -19.88 -5.58 -2.52
N GLY A 44 -19.63 -6.82 -2.97
CA GLY A 44 -19.12 -7.11 -4.32
C GLY A 44 -17.59 -7.06 -4.47
N ARG A 45 -16.84 -6.66 -3.43
CA ARG A 45 -15.37 -6.60 -3.45
C ARG A 45 -14.73 -7.90 -2.98
N ALA A 46 -14.54 -8.85 -3.89
CA ALA A 46 -13.93 -10.15 -3.57
C ALA A 46 -12.39 -10.11 -3.59
N LEU A 47 -11.81 -9.32 -4.49
CA LEU A 47 -10.38 -9.10 -4.67
C LEU A 47 -9.92 -7.76 -4.08
N HIS A 48 -10.60 -6.64 -4.38
CA HIS A 48 -10.22 -5.31 -3.84
C HIS A 48 -10.76 -5.11 -2.42
N ASP A 49 -10.32 -5.98 -1.51
CA ASP A 49 -10.68 -6.01 -0.09
C ASP A 49 -9.56 -5.45 0.81
N LEU A 50 -9.83 -5.29 2.11
CA LEU A 50 -8.83 -4.84 3.08
C LEU A 50 -7.58 -5.74 3.15
N HIS A 51 -7.72 -7.04 2.87
CA HIS A 51 -6.58 -7.95 2.85
C HIS A 51 -5.64 -7.58 1.68
N ARG A 52 -6.19 -7.28 0.50
CA ARG A 52 -5.42 -6.80 -0.63
C ARG A 52 -4.68 -5.50 -0.29
N LEU A 53 -5.34 -4.53 0.32
CA LEU A 53 -4.68 -3.30 0.78
C LEU A 53 -3.52 -3.59 1.74
N ILE A 54 -3.74 -4.42 2.76
CA ILE A 54 -2.69 -4.80 3.72
C ILE A 54 -1.47 -5.40 3.00
N LYS A 55 -1.69 -6.31 2.04
CA LYS A 55 -0.60 -6.91 1.26
C LYS A 55 0.19 -5.86 0.47
N VAL A 56 -0.50 -4.94 -0.21
CA VAL A 56 0.17 -3.88 -0.98
C VAL A 56 1.01 -3.00 -0.04
N LEU A 57 0.47 -2.62 1.11
CA LEU A 57 1.23 -1.84 2.11
C LEU A 57 2.46 -2.61 2.63
N THR A 58 2.33 -3.91 2.91
CA THR A 58 3.46 -4.75 3.32
C THR A 58 4.53 -4.85 2.22
N HIS A 59 4.13 -4.96 0.94
CA HIS A 59 5.08 -4.98 -0.16
C HIS A 59 5.75 -3.61 -0.36
N ILE A 60 5.03 -2.50 -0.19
CA ILE A 60 5.64 -1.17 -0.16
C ILE A 60 6.72 -1.14 0.92
N ASP A 61 6.44 -1.64 2.12
CA ASP A 61 7.42 -1.67 3.22
C ASP A 61 8.65 -2.53 2.85
N GLU A 62 8.45 -3.69 2.24
CA GLU A 62 9.50 -4.62 1.80
C GLU A 62 10.48 -3.99 0.80
N ILE A 63 9.97 -3.19 -0.15
CA ILE A 63 10.79 -2.56 -1.20
C ILE A 63 10.97 -1.03 -1.02
N SER A 64 10.55 -0.50 0.14
CA SER A 64 10.58 0.94 0.46
C SER A 64 11.99 1.55 0.50
N LEU A 65 13.03 0.73 0.66
CA LEU A 65 14.43 1.19 0.61
C LEU A 65 14.81 1.86 -0.72
N SER A 66 14.04 1.62 -1.78
CA SER A 66 14.19 2.27 -3.09
C SER A 66 13.34 3.55 -3.24
N ALA A 67 12.43 3.82 -2.30
CA ALA A 67 11.51 4.95 -2.33
C ALA A 67 12.01 6.14 -1.48
N HIS A 68 11.66 7.35 -1.90
CA HIS A 68 12.01 8.58 -1.20
C HIS A 68 10.95 8.97 -0.17
N ASP A 69 9.67 8.81 -0.52
CA ASP A 69 8.54 9.21 0.32
C ASP A 69 7.52 8.05 0.46
N PRO A 70 7.81 7.02 1.28
CA PRO A 70 6.96 5.84 1.41
C PRO A 70 5.57 6.16 1.95
N ASP A 71 5.40 7.20 2.77
CA ASP A 71 4.08 7.61 3.28
C ASP A 71 3.15 8.11 2.17
N VAL A 72 3.70 8.82 1.18
CA VAL A 72 2.93 9.24 0.00
C VAL A 72 2.46 8.02 -0.79
N LEU A 73 3.31 6.99 -0.90
CA LEU A 73 2.94 5.73 -1.56
C LEU A 73 1.83 4.99 -0.81
N ARG A 74 1.90 4.94 0.53
CA ARG A 74 0.86 4.34 1.36
C ARG A 74 -0.47 5.05 1.14
N ILE A 75 -0.50 6.38 1.20
CA ILE A 75 -1.73 7.15 0.97
C ILE A 75 -2.28 6.93 -0.45
N ALA A 76 -1.41 6.93 -1.47
CA ALA A 76 -1.84 6.60 -2.84
C ALA A 76 -2.45 5.20 -2.94
N ALA A 77 -1.88 4.20 -2.28
CA ALA A 77 -2.43 2.83 -2.25
C ALA A 77 -3.82 2.77 -1.59
N TRP A 78 -4.02 3.50 -0.49
CA TRP A 78 -5.32 3.59 0.20
C TRP A 78 -6.43 4.16 -0.69
N TYR A 79 -6.15 5.27 -1.39
CA TYR A 79 -7.12 5.92 -2.26
C TYR A 79 -7.32 5.20 -3.58
N HIS A 80 -6.29 4.55 -4.13
CA HIS A 80 -6.37 3.85 -5.41
C HIS A 80 -7.47 2.79 -5.41
N GLY A 81 -7.51 1.94 -4.38
CA GLY A 81 -8.55 0.92 -4.24
C GLY A 81 -9.80 1.37 -3.51
N ALA A 82 -9.94 2.67 -3.19
CA ALA A 82 -11.17 3.18 -2.58
C ALA A 82 -12.39 3.03 -3.49
N PHE A 83 -12.20 2.98 -4.82
CA PHE A 83 -13.24 2.59 -5.77
C PHE A 83 -12.83 1.34 -6.53
N LEU A 84 -13.83 0.61 -7.03
CA LEU A 84 -13.60 -0.55 -7.87
C LEU A 84 -12.93 -0.10 -9.17
N ASN A 85 -11.63 -0.39 -9.29
CA ASN A 85 -10.93 -0.18 -10.55
C ASN A 85 -11.31 -1.28 -11.53
N ARG A 86 -12.18 -0.95 -12.49
CA ARG A 86 -12.59 -1.86 -13.57
C ARG A 86 -11.67 -1.77 -14.80
N ALA A 87 -10.35 -1.63 -14.61
CA ALA A 87 -9.37 -1.51 -15.70
C ALA A 87 -9.49 -2.59 -16.81
N LEU A 88 -10.03 -3.77 -16.49
CA LEU A 88 -10.32 -4.82 -17.48
C LEU A 88 -11.44 -4.45 -18.46
N GLU A 89 -12.40 -3.59 -18.06
CA GLU A 89 -13.44 -3.04 -18.95
C GLU A 89 -12.87 -2.03 -19.96
N VAL A 90 -11.79 -1.30 -19.63
CA VAL A 90 -11.10 -0.40 -20.59
C VAL A 90 -10.69 -1.18 -21.84
N ARG A 91 -10.19 -2.41 -21.65
CA ARG A 91 -9.69 -3.26 -22.73
C ARG A 91 -10.77 -3.97 -23.53
N LEU A 92 -12.03 -3.77 -23.16
CA LEU A 92 -13.19 -4.13 -23.97
C LEU A 92 -13.74 -2.93 -24.76
N GLY A 93 -13.02 -1.79 -24.77
CA GLY A 93 -13.48 -0.55 -25.38
C GLY A 93 -14.54 0.18 -24.56
N GLY A 94 -14.71 -0.18 -23.29
CA GLY A 94 -15.66 0.46 -22.38
C GLY A 94 -15.13 1.79 -21.85
N PHE A 95 -15.89 2.87 -22.07
CA PHE A 95 -15.62 4.23 -21.58
C PHE A 95 -15.51 4.33 -20.03
N GLU A 96 -16.01 3.33 -19.30
CA GLU A 96 -16.26 3.42 -17.86
C GLU A 96 -15.02 3.32 -16.96
N ALA A 97 -13.91 2.77 -17.43
CA ALA A 97 -12.77 2.52 -16.56
C ALA A 97 -11.67 3.60 -16.59
N GLN A 98 -11.58 4.42 -17.65
CA GLN A 98 -10.93 5.74 -17.55
C GLN A 98 -11.68 6.63 -16.54
N VAL A 99 -13.02 6.53 -16.51
CA VAL A 99 -13.86 7.23 -15.54
C VAL A 99 -13.63 6.71 -14.11
N ALA A 100 -13.37 5.41 -13.90
CA ALA A 100 -13.05 4.87 -12.58
C ALA A 100 -11.73 5.41 -12.01
N SER A 101 -10.67 5.46 -12.84
CA SER A 101 -9.40 6.10 -12.44
C SER A 101 -9.60 7.57 -12.10
N ALA A 102 -10.36 8.31 -12.93
CA ALA A 102 -10.69 9.71 -12.67
C ALA A 102 -11.45 9.87 -11.35
N ARG A 103 -12.41 8.98 -11.04
CA ARG A 103 -13.13 9.01 -9.74
C ARG A 103 -12.22 8.81 -8.54
N CYS A 104 -11.25 7.89 -8.60
CA CYS A 104 -10.28 7.72 -7.51
C CYS A 104 -9.42 8.97 -7.33
N ILE A 105 -8.93 9.53 -8.44
CA ILE A 105 -8.11 10.74 -8.44
C ILE A 105 -8.92 11.93 -7.90
N ASP A 106 -10.10 12.21 -8.46
CA ASP A 106 -10.97 13.30 -8.02
C ASP A 106 -11.33 13.17 -6.54
N HIS A 107 -11.63 11.95 -6.07
CA HIS A 107 -11.92 11.72 -4.66
C HIS A 107 -10.69 11.98 -3.78
N ALA A 108 -9.54 11.42 -4.13
CA ALA A 108 -8.29 11.64 -3.40
C ALA A 108 -7.95 13.13 -3.35
N HIS A 109 -7.99 13.80 -4.50
CA HIS A 109 -7.70 15.21 -4.63
C HIS A 109 -8.56 16.08 -3.71
N ASN A 110 -9.88 15.86 -3.74
CA ASN A 110 -10.82 16.64 -2.93
C ASN A 110 -10.61 16.37 -1.44
N ARG A 111 -10.53 15.10 -1.02
CA ARG A 111 -10.38 14.74 0.40
C ARG A 111 -9.05 15.18 0.98
N LEU A 112 -7.95 14.99 0.26
CA LEU A 112 -6.62 15.40 0.73
C LEU A 112 -6.50 16.92 0.85
N THR A 113 -7.07 17.67 -0.10
CA THR A 113 -7.16 19.13 -0.04
C THR A 113 -7.97 19.59 1.18
N GLU A 114 -9.13 18.98 1.42
CA GLU A 114 -9.97 19.27 2.59
C GLU A 114 -9.28 18.93 3.92
N LEU A 115 -8.45 17.89 3.95
CA LEU A 115 -7.65 17.49 5.11
C LEU A 115 -6.36 18.32 5.29
N GLY A 116 -6.15 19.32 4.43
CA GLY A 116 -5.07 20.29 4.55
C GLY A 116 -3.71 19.75 4.15
N VAL A 117 -3.65 18.80 3.23
CA VAL A 117 -2.42 18.38 2.57
C VAL A 117 -2.00 19.43 1.53
N SER A 118 -0.70 19.65 1.33
CA SER A 118 -0.23 20.65 0.37
C SER A 118 -0.54 20.25 -1.08
N GLU A 119 -0.84 21.23 -1.93
CA GLU A 119 -1.18 21.02 -3.34
C GLU A 119 -0.12 20.19 -4.10
N GLU A 120 1.16 20.38 -3.78
CA GLU A 120 2.25 19.61 -4.39
C GLU A 120 2.20 18.11 -4.04
N VAL A 121 1.82 17.77 -2.80
CA VAL A 121 1.66 16.38 -2.37
C VAL A 121 0.37 15.78 -2.93
N VAL A 122 -0.72 16.55 -2.99
CA VAL A 122 -1.97 16.10 -3.59
C VAL A 122 -1.78 15.75 -5.07
N ALA A 123 -1.20 16.67 -5.85
CA ALA A 123 -0.89 16.43 -7.26
C ALA A 123 0.02 15.21 -7.45
N ARG A 124 0.96 14.98 -6.52
CA ARG A 124 1.80 13.79 -6.56
C ARG A 124 1.02 12.49 -6.33
N ILE A 125 0.06 12.49 -5.40
CA ILE A 125 -0.80 11.33 -5.15
C ILE A 125 -1.68 11.05 -6.38
N ASP A 126 -2.19 12.09 -7.04
CA ASP A 126 -2.96 11.97 -8.27
C ASP A 126 -2.15 11.27 -9.39
N GLU A 127 -0.89 11.68 -9.60
CA GLU A 127 0.04 11.03 -10.53
C GLU A 127 0.24 9.53 -10.18
N LEU A 128 0.48 9.23 -8.90
CA LEU A 128 0.73 7.88 -8.43
C LEU A 128 -0.47 6.95 -8.62
N ILE A 129 -1.69 7.43 -8.35
CA ILE A 129 -2.94 6.68 -8.59
C ILE A 129 -3.10 6.42 -10.09
N ALA A 130 -2.75 7.38 -10.96
CA ALA A 130 -2.80 7.18 -12.41
C ALA A 130 -1.78 6.12 -12.90
N PHE A 131 -0.60 6.02 -12.30
CA PHE A 131 0.36 4.97 -12.65
C PHE A 131 -0.08 3.57 -12.22
N LEU A 132 -0.75 3.47 -11.07
CA LEU A 132 -1.34 2.21 -10.60
C LEU A 132 -2.39 1.67 -11.58
N THR A 133 -3.24 2.53 -12.15
CA THR A 133 -4.30 2.09 -13.08
C THR A 133 -3.75 1.58 -14.40
N ARG A 134 -2.57 2.07 -14.82
CA ARG A 134 -1.85 1.65 -16.03
C ARG A 134 -0.89 0.47 -15.78
N HIS A 135 -0.64 0.13 -14.52
CA HIS A 135 0.38 -0.86 -14.11
C HIS A 135 1.76 -0.56 -14.71
N ARG A 136 2.12 0.73 -14.83
CA ARG A 136 3.41 1.16 -15.38
C ARG A 136 3.81 2.52 -14.85
N ALA A 137 5.09 2.66 -14.50
CA ALA A 137 5.68 3.89 -14.02
C ALA A 137 6.77 4.42 -14.99
N PRO A 138 7.04 5.75 -14.99
CA PRO A 138 8.18 6.32 -15.69
C PRO A 138 9.51 5.77 -15.16
N ARG A 139 10.49 5.55 -16.06
CA ARG A 139 11.81 5.00 -15.70
C ARG A 139 12.62 5.90 -14.75
N THR A 140 12.34 7.20 -14.74
CA THR A 140 13.00 8.19 -13.89
C THR A 140 12.35 8.34 -12.52
N ASP A 141 11.21 7.68 -12.28
CA ASP A 141 10.40 7.81 -11.08
C ASP A 141 10.41 6.53 -10.24
N PHE A 142 11.34 6.45 -9.29
CA PHE A 142 11.52 5.27 -8.43
C PHE A 142 10.36 5.06 -7.46
N ASP A 143 9.76 6.13 -6.96
CA ASP A 143 8.63 6.06 -6.03
C ASP A 143 7.41 5.45 -6.72
N ALA A 144 7.13 5.88 -7.96
CA ALA A 144 6.08 5.29 -8.77
C ALA A 144 6.38 3.83 -9.14
N GLN A 145 7.64 3.48 -9.44
CA GLN A 145 8.04 2.09 -9.70
C GLN A 145 7.81 1.20 -8.48
N VAL A 146 8.20 1.65 -7.29
CA VAL A 146 7.97 0.91 -6.04
C VAL A 146 6.48 0.68 -5.81
N LEU A 147 5.64 1.71 -5.99
CA LEU A 147 4.20 1.58 -5.79
C LEU A 147 3.55 0.61 -6.79
N VAL A 148 3.89 0.73 -8.08
CA VAL A 148 3.36 -0.16 -9.13
C VAL A 148 3.81 -1.60 -8.90
N ASP A 149 5.09 -1.81 -8.57
CA ASP A 149 5.62 -3.14 -8.29
C ASP A 149 4.96 -3.77 -7.07
N ALA A 150 4.75 -3.00 -6.00
CA ALA A 150 4.08 -3.47 -4.78
C ALA A 150 2.62 -3.87 -5.02
N ASP A 151 1.90 -3.15 -5.89
CA ASP A 151 0.56 -3.58 -6.33
C ASP A 151 0.65 -4.89 -7.13
N LEU A 152 1.57 -4.98 -8.09
CA LEU A 152 1.75 -6.17 -8.93
C LEU A 152 2.38 -7.37 -8.20
N ALA A 153 2.86 -7.22 -6.97
CA ALA A 153 3.54 -8.28 -6.22
C ALA A 153 2.67 -9.55 -6.02
N VAL A 154 1.34 -9.43 -6.07
CA VAL A 154 0.44 -10.59 -6.02
C VAL A 154 0.66 -11.58 -7.16
N LEU A 155 1.20 -11.13 -8.31
CA LEU A 155 1.51 -12.01 -9.42
C LEU A 155 2.61 -13.02 -9.05
N ALA A 156 3.52 -12.64 -8.15
CA ALA A 156 4.63 -13.48 -7.69
C ALA A 156 4.30 -14.34 -6.46
N CYS A 157 3.04 -14.37 -6.01
CA CYS A 157 2.65 -15.22 -4.89
C CYS A 157 2.69 -16.72 -5.22
N SER A 158 2.48 -17.57 -4.21
CA SER A 158 2.45 -19.02 -4.40
C SER A 158 1.39 -19.41 -5.46
N PRO A 159 1.60 -20.48 -6.26
CA PRO A 159 0.60 -20.90 -7.26
C PRO A 159 -0.79 -21.18 -6.68
N GLN A 160 -0.85 -21.59 -5.41
CA GLN A 160 -2.11 -21.81 -4.69
C GLN A 160 -2.83 -20.49 -4.39
N ASP A 161 -2.10 -19.47 -3.94
CA ASP A 161 -2.68 -18.14 -3.70
C ASP A 161 -2.99 -17.42 -5.00
N TYR A 162 -2.21 -17.64 -6.05
CA TYR A 162 -2.49 -17.12 -7.38
C TYR A 162 -3.80 -17.68 -7.96
N LYS A 163 -4.08 -18.97 -7.69
CA LYS A 163 -5.38 -19.56 -8.02
C LYS A 163 -6.52 -18.83 -7.31
N LYS A 164 -6.42 -18.60 -6.00
CA LYS A 164 -7.43 -17.86 -5.22
C LYS A 164 -7.59 -16.41 -5.71
N PHE A 165 -6.49 -15.76 -6.08
CA PHE A 165 -6.50 -14.43 -6.67
C PHE A 165 -7.34 -14.39 -7.95
N ARG A 166 -7.14 -15.36 -8.87
CA ARG A 166 -7.94 -15.45 -10.11
C ARG A 166 -9.41 -15.76 -9.85
N GLU A 167 -9.71 -16.61 -8.87
CA GLU A 167 -11.09 -16.90 -8.45
C GLU A 167 -11.79 -15.66 -7.91
N LYS A 168 -11.14 -14.92 -7.00
CA LYS A 168 -11.63 -13.63 -6.50
C LYS A 168 -11.82 -12.60 -7.60
N LEU A 169 -10.87 -12.52 -8.54
CA LEU A 169 -10.97 -11.63 -9.71
C LEU A 169 -12.20 -11.96 -10.56
N ARG A 170 -12.47 -13.26 -10.81
CA ARG A 170 -13.66 -13.68 -11.57
C ARG A 170 -14.97 -13.34 -10.85
N LEU A 171 -15.01 -13.48 -9.52
CA LEU A 171 -16.18 -13.12 -8.70
C LEU A 171 -16.46 -11.62 -8.71
N GLU A 172 -15.42 -10.79 -8.63
CA GLU A 172 -15.59 -9.33 -8.63
C GLU A 172 -16.03 -8.79 -10.00
N LEU A 173 -15.62 -9.46 -11.07
CA LEU A 173 -16.03 -9.16 -12.44
C LEU A 173 -17.15 -10.09 -12.94
N HIS A 174 -18.07 -10.48 -12.06
CA HIS A 174 -19.20 -11.36 -12.40
C HIS A 174 -20.13 -10.76 -13.46
N ASP A 175 -20.21 -9.43 -13.55
CA ASP A 175 -21.00 -8.70 -14.55
C ASP A 175 -20.49 -8.90 -15.98
N LEU A 176 -19.22 -9.28 -16.16
CA LEU A 176 -18.66 -9.55 -17.48
C LEU A 176 -19.00 -10.96 -17.94
N ASP A 177 -19.51 -11.06 -19.16
CA ASP A 177 -19.72 -12.32 -19.85
C ASP A 177 -18.38 -13.05 -20.06
N ASP A 178 -18.42 -14.39 -20.08
CA ASP A 178 -17.22 -15.21 -20.16
C ASP A 178 -16.31 -14.87 -21.38
N PRO A 179 -16.81 -14.67 -22.61
CA PRO A 179 -15.97 -14.29 -23.75
C PRO A 179 -15.26 -12.94 -23.53
N GLN A 180 -15.97 -11.96 -22.96
CA GLN A 180 -15.44 -10.63 -22.70
C GLN A 180 -14.36 -10.68 -21.62
N PHE A 181 -14.63 -11.38 -20.51
CA PHE A 181 -13.66 -11.59 -19.44
C PHE A 181 -12.40 -12.28 -19.96
N LEU A 182 -12.55 -13.37 -20.73
CA LEU A 182 -11.42 -14.11 -21.28
C LEU A 182 -10.60 -13.26 -22.25
N LYS A 183 -11.24 -12.52 -23.18
CA LYS A 183 -10.57 -11.60 -24.11
C LYS A 183 -9.78 -10.54 -23.33
N ALA A 184 -10.43 -9.84 -22.41
CA ALA A 184 -9.82 -8.78 -21.61
C ALA A 184 -8.65 -9.31 -20.78
N ARG A 185 -8.83 -10.43 -20.07
CA ARG A 185 -7.78 -10.98 -19.19
C ARG A 185 -6.60 -11.52 -20.00
N CYS A 186 -6.85 -12.20 -21.12
CA CYS A 186 -5.79 -12.66 -22.02
C CYS A 186 -4.92 -11.50 -22.52
N ALA A 187 -5.54 -10.39 -22.94
CA ALA A 187 -4.83 -9.19 -23.36
C ALA A 187 -4.01 -8.56 -22.21
N LEU A 188 -4.45 -8.65 -20.94
CA LEU A 188 -3.65 -8.15 -19.80
C LEU A 188 -2.39 -8.99 -19.62
N VAL A 189 -2.58 -10.30 -19.59
CA VAL A 189 -1.51 -11.25 -19.32
C VAL A 189 -0.48 -11.19 -20.45
N LYS A 190 -0.92 -11.15 -21.72
CA LYS A 190 -0.02 -10.96 -22.88
C LYS A 190 0.76 -9.64 -22.79
N ARG A 191 0.11 -8.54 -22.42
CA ARG A 191 0.78 -7.24 -22.24
C ARG A 191 1.86 -7.29 -21.15
N LEU A 192 1.51 -7.84 -19.98
CA LEU A 192 2.46 -7.97 -18.87
C LEU A 192 3.66 -8.84 -19.26
N LEU A 193 3.43 -9.99 -19.90
CA LEU A 193 4.49 -10.88 -20.37
C LEU A 193 5.36 -10.28 -21.48
N GLY A 194 4.80 -9.36 -22.28
CA GLY A 194 5.48 -8.66 -23.37
C GLY A 194 6.45 -7.58 -22.91
N TYR A 195 6.41 -7.15 -21.64
CA TYR A 195 7.43 -6.25 -21.11
C TYR A 195 8.77 -6.98 -20.91
N ASP A 196 9.89 -6.30 -21.16
CA ASP A 196 11.22 -6.84 -20.83
C ASP A 196 11.34 -7.22 -19.34
N ARG A 197 10.74 -6.39 -18.48
CA ARG A 197 10.61 -6.59 -17.04
C ARG A 197 9.22 -6.15 -16.60
N ILE A 198 8.53 -7.02 -15.86
CA ILE A 198 7.24 -6.70 -15.23
C ILE A 198 7.50 -5.74 -14.08
N TYR A 199 8.45 -6.08 -13.21
CA TYR A 199 8.84 -5.26 -12.07
C TYR A 199 9.96 -4.28 -12.44
N GLN A 200 9.74 -2.99 -12.21
CA GLN A 200 10.65 -1.93 -12.64
C GLN A 200 11.67 -1.53 -11.56
N SER A 201 11.30 -1.66 -10.30
CA SER A 201 12.16 -1.33 -9.16
C SER A 201 13.29 -2.36 -8.99
N PRO A 202 14.47 -1.94 -8.48
CA PRO A 202 15.59 -2.85 -8.28
C PRO A 202 15.27 -4.05 -7.38
N LEU A 203 14.49 -3.83 -6.31
CA LEU A 203 14.14 -4.88 -5.34
C LEU A 203 12.99 -5.78 -5.83
N GLY A 204 12.07 -5.23 -6.64
CA GLY A 204 10.99 -5.98 -7.28
C GLY A 204 11.47 -7.05 -8.27
N ASN A 205 12.71 -6.96 -8.77
CA ASN A 205 13.28 -7.96 -9.68
C ASN A 205 13.27 -9.39 -9.11
N THR A 206 13.27 -9.55 -7.78
CA THR A 206 13.18 -10.86 -7.12
C THR A 206 11.84 -11.57 -7.36
N TRP A 207 10.80 -10.84 -7.75
CA TRP A 207 9.45 -11.35 -8.00
C TRP A 207 9.22 -11.78 -9.46
N GLU A 208 10.11 -11.41 -10.38
CA GLU A 208 9.92 -11.54 -11.84
C GLU A 208 9.67 -13.00 -12.26
N ASP A 209 10.55 -13.93 -11.87
CA ASP A 209 10.47 -15.33 -12.31
C ASP A 209 9.18 -16.01 -11.83
N ALA A 210 8.80 -15.76 -10.58
CA ALA A 210 7.57 -16.30 -9.99
C ALA A 210 6.32 -15.73 -10.67
N ALA A 211 6.31 -14.43 -10.94
CA ALA A 211 5.20 -13.77 -11.64
C ALA A 211 5.04 -14.28 -13.07
N ARG A 212 6.13 -14.39 -13.82
CA ARG A 212 6.10 -14.92 -15.20
C ARG A 212 5.59 -16.35 -15.24
N ALA A 213 6.09 -17.22 -14.37
CA ALA A 213 5.62 -18.62 -14.31
C ALA A 213 4.10 -18.70 -14.04
N ASN A 214 3.57 -17.89 -13.11
CA ASN A 214 2.14 -17.82 -12.83
C ASN A 214 1.33 -17.27 -14.02
N LEU A 215 1.82 -16.22 -14.67
CA LEU A 215 1.17 -15.58 -15.82
C LEU A 215 1.16 -16.48 -17.05
N GLU A 216 2.24 -17.20 -17.35
CA GLU A 216 2.33 -18.14 -18.47
C GLU A 216 1.34 -19.31 -18.29
N VAL A 217 1.26 -19.87 -17.08
CA VAL A 217 0.29 -20.91 -16.74
C VAL A 217 -1.14 -20.39 -16.85
N GLU A 218 -1.40 -19.13 -16.45
CA GLU A 218 -2.70 -18.51 -16.64
C GLU A 218 -3.01 -18.30 -18.12
N LEU A 219 -2.06 -17.81 -18.91
CA LEU A 219 -2.25 -17.53 -20.33
C LEU A 219 -2.69 -18.78 -21.09
N ALA A 220 -1.97 -19.89 -20.90
CA ALA A 220 -2.31 -21.16 -21.53
C ALA A 220 -3.74 -21.65 -21.15
N ARG A 221 -4.16 -21.42 -19.91
CA ARG A 221 -5.53 -21.75 -19.46
C ARG A 221 -6.58 -20.84 -20.07
N LEU A 222 -6.29 -19.55 -20.20
CA LEU A 222 -7.21 -18.58 -20.81
C LEU A 222 -7.39 -18.86 -22.30
N GLU A 223 -6.32 -19.20 -23.01
CA GLU A 223 -6.36 -19.53 -24.44
C GLU A 223 -7.14 -20.84 -24.69
N ASP A 224 -6.91 -21.88 -23.89
CA ASP A 224 -7.69 -23.13 -23.94
C ASP A 224 -9.18 -22.90 -23.65
N ALA A 225 -9.50 -22.07 -22.65
CA ALA A 225 -10.89 -21.70 -22.34
C ALA A 225 -11.55 -20.90 -23.48
N ARG A 226 -10.81 -19.97 -24.11
CA ARG A 226 -11.29 -19.16 -25.24
C ARG A 226 -11.57 -20.04 -26.46
N ALA A 227 -10.67 -20.96 -26.79
CA ALA A 227 -10.83 -21.91 -27.90
C ALA A 227 -12.06 -22.82 -27.73
N LYS A 228 -12.38 -23.20 -26.48
CA LYS A 228 -13.58 -23.99 -26.16
C LYS A 228 -14.88 -23.21 -26.31
N LEU A 229 -14.89 -21.90 -26.03
CA LEU A 229 -16.08 -21.04 -26.15
C LEU A 229 -16.34 -20.56 -27.58
N CYS A 230 -15.30 -20.36 -28.39
CA CYS A 230 -15.41 -19.83 -29.76
C CYS A 230 -14.60 -20.69 -30.76
N PRO A 231 -15.17 -21.76 -31.34
CA PRO A 231 -14.47 -22.59 -32.33
C PRO A 231 -14.39 -21.98 -33.76
N GLY A 232 -14.52 -20.65 -33.90
CA GLY A 232 -14.45 -19.92 -35.17
C GLY A 232 -13.10 -19.23 -35.38
N PRO A 233 -12.76 -18.78 -36.60
CA PRO A 233 -11.45 -18.18 -36.89
C PRO A 233 -11.25 -16.96 -35.98
N ASP A 234 -10.06 -16.89 -35.36
CA ASP A 234 -9.66 -15.75 -34.54
C ASP A 234 -9.78 -14.47 -35.37
N ASP A 235 -10.81 -13.67 -35.14
CA ASP A 235 -10.77 -12.23 -35.40
C ASP A 235 -9.82 -11.61 -34.37
N ASP A 236 -8.54 -11.97 -34.44
CA ASP A 236 -7.41 -11.23 -33.85
C ASP A 236 -7.12 -9.98 -34.72
N ALA A 237 -8.16 -9.38 -35.30
CA ALA A 237 -8.12 -8.11 -36.02
C ALA A 237 -8.66 -6.99 -35.11
N ASP A 238 -8.10 -6.91 -33.91
CA ASP A 238 -8.02 -5.67 -33.13
C ASP A 238 -6.79 -5.84 -32.24
N ALA A 239 -5.62 -5.79 -32.88
CA ALA A 239 -4.49 -5.15 -32.25
C ALA A 239 -4.93 -3.70 -32.03
N ASP A 240 -5.59 -3.43 -30.90
CA ASP A 240 -5.63 -2.10 -30.33
C ASP A 240 -4.17 -1.71 -30.10
N GLU A 241 -3.55 -1.15 -31.14
CA GLU A 241 -2.65 -0.02 -31.04
C GLU A 241 -3.42 1.10 -30.32
N ALA A 242 -3.71 0.87 -29.03
CA ALA A 242 -3.87 1.98 -28.11
C ALA A 242 -2.48 2.59 -28.05
N ASP A 243 -2.33 3.61 -28.87
CA ASP A 243 -1.25 4.57 -28.99
C ASP A 243 -0.97 5.21 -27.61
N ASP A 244 -0.48 4.43 -26.66
CA ASP A 244 0.32 4.94 -25.55
C ASP A 244 1.70 5.20 -26.16
N GLU A 245 1.82 6.35 -26.81
CA GLU A 245 3.08 7.03 -27.08
C GLU A 245 4.08 6.70 -25.97
N PRO A 246 5.33 6.29 -26.28
CA PRO A 246 6.31 5.96 -25.25
C PRO A 246 6.52 7.17 -24.35
N TYR A 247 5.88 7.16 -23.19
CA TYR A 247 5.89 8.27 -22.26
C TYR A 247 7.31 8.49 -21.77
N GLY A 248 7.91 9.57 -22.27
CA GLY A 248 9.21 10.08 -21.86
C GLY A 248 10.38 9.55 -22.68
N ALA A 249 10.62 10.16 -23.84
CA ALA A 249 11.99 10.38 -24.29
C ALA A 249 12.69 11.27 -23.25
N ASP A 250 13.27 10.67 -22.20
CA ASP A 250 14.10 11.41 -21.26
C ASP A 250 15.56 10.92 -21.31
N ARG A 251 16.44 11.91 -21.24
CA ARG A 251 17.77 11.95 -21.84
C ARG A 251 18.66 10.84 -21.31
N THR A 252 18.87 9.81 -22.14
CA THR A 252 20.06 8.96 -22.03
C THR A 252 21.26 9.86 -22.31
N THR A 253 22.03 10.22 -21.28
CA THR A 253 23.36 10.76 -21.53
C THR A 253 24.21 9.67 -22.17
N THR A 254 25.19 10.07 -22.98
CA THR A 254 26.03 9.21 -23.84
C THR A 254 26.80 8.10 -23.09
N THR A 255 26.66 8.03 -21.76
CA THR A 255 27.36 7.10 -20.86
C THR A 255 26.42 6.12 -20.13
N GLY A 256 25.08 6.18 -20.36
CA GLY A 256 24.13 5.25 -19.73
C GLY A 256 23.90 5.44 -18.23
N THR A 257 24.36 6.56 -17.65
CA THR A 257 24.15 6.89 -16.24
C THR A 257 22.85 7.67 -16.05
N LEU A 258 21.89 7.08 -15.33
CA LEU A 258 20.64 7.73 -14.94
C LEU A 258 20.91 8.74 -13.81
N ILE A 259 20.58 10.02 -14.02
CA ILE A 259 20.68 11.05 -12.97
C ILE A 259 19.48 10.89 -12.04
N ILE A 260 19.74 10.43 -10.81
CA ILE A 260 18.73 10.30 -9.76
C ILE A 260 18.38 11.69 -9.25
N LYS A 261 17.27 12.27 -9.74
CA LYS A 261 16.70 13.49 -9.16
C LYS A 261 15.70 13.10 -8.08
N ARG A 262 16.10 13.23 -6.82
CA ARG A 262 15.17 13.22 -5.69
C ARG A 262 14.19 14.39 -5.85
N ARG A 263 12.89 14.10 -5.98
CA ARG A 263 11.85 15.12 -5.97
C ARG A 263 11.55 15.45 -4.51
N ALA A 264 11.95 16.62 -4.04
CA ALA A 264 11.63 17.08 -2.69
C ALA A 264 10.26 17.75 -2.69
N LEU A 265 9.24 17.05 -2.19
CA LEU A 265 7.88 17.59 -2.05
C LEU A 265 7.84 18.61 -0.91
N LYS A 266 7.23 19.79 -1.13
CA LYS A 266 6.96 20.74 -0.04
C LYS A 266 5.75 20.29 0.75
N LYS A 267 6.01 19.58 1.86
CA LYS A 267 5.00 19.19 2.85
C LYS A 267 4.70 20.37 3.77
N ASN A 268 3.45 20.48 4.23
CA ASN A 268 3.13 21.46 5.27
C ASN A 268 3.86 21.09 6.57
N PRO A 269 4.29 22.07 7.38
CA PRO A 269 4.87 21.78 8.68
C PRO A 269 3.87 21.02 9.54
N CYS A 270 4.31 19.90 10.12
CA CYS A 270 3.50 19.12 11.05
C CYS A 270 3.08 20.05 12.22
N PRO A 271 1.77 20.15 12.54
CA PRO A 271 1.35 20.94 13.67
C PRO A 271 2.05 20.41 14.94
N PRO A 272 2.56 21.29 15.81
CA PRO A 272 3.19 20.86 17.05
C PRO A 272 2.18 20.03 17.87
N PRO A 273 2.64 19.01 18.62
CA PRO A 273 1.76 18.30 19.54
C PRO A 273 1.05 19.34 20.43
N PRO A 274 -0.21 19.13 20.81
CA PRO A 274 -0.89 20.02 21.74
C PRO A 274 0.04 20.20 22.95
N GLU A 275 0.36 21.45 23.28
CA GLU A 275 1.03 21.78 24.53
C GLU A 275 0.15 21.21 25.64
N GLU A 276 0.49 20.00 26.12
CA GLU A 276 0.18 19.67 27.50
C GLU A 276 0.80 20.81 28.28
N ALA A 277 -0.06 21.63 28.89
CA ALA A 277 0.37 22.64 29.80
C ALA A 277 1.30 21.96 30.79
N THR A 278 2.61 22.16 30.62
CA THR A 278 3.59 21.95 31.68
C THR A 278 3.22 23.00 32.71
N GLY A 279 2.23 22.67 33.54
CA GLY A 279 1.93 23.37 34.75
C GLY A 279 3.26 23.50 35.45
N THR A 280 3.72 24.75 35.61
CA THR A 280 4.85 25.11 36.44
C THR A 280 4.76 24.29 37.72
N GLY A 281 5.63 23.29 37.84
CA GLY A 281 5.74 22.44 39.01
C GLY A 281 6.23 23.30 40.17
N ILE A 282 5.31 23.96 40.86
CA ILE A 282 5.54 24.39 42.22
C ILE A 282 5.52 23.11 43.04
N LEU A 283 6.71 22.66 43.42
CA LEU A 283 6.88 21.55 44.36
C LEU A 283 6.10 21.87 45.66
N PRO A 284 5.27 20.96 46.18
CA PRO A 284 4.66 21.15 47.48
C PRO A 284 5.76 21.22 48.55
N VAL A 285 5.69 22.26 49.39
CA VAL A 285 6.58 22.44 50.55
C VAL A 285 6.42 21.25 51.49
N LYS A 286 7.52 20.54 51.74
CA LYS A 286 7.60 19.45 52.73
C LYS A 286 7.18 20.00 54.10
N ALA A 287 6.12 19.45 54.68
CA ALA A 287 5.74 19.76 56.07
C ALA A 287 6.86 19.33 57.03
N PRO A 288 7.13 20.06 58.12
CA PRO A 288 8.15 19.67 59.08
C PRO A 288 7.71 18.39 59.80
N GLU A 289 8.61 17.40 59.87
CA GLU A 289 8.43 16.20 60.67
C GLU A 289 8.38 16.56 62.17
N PRO A 290 7.43 16.01 62.96
CA PRO A 290 7.44 16.18 64.40
C PRO A 290 8.58 15.36 65.02
N ALA A 291 9.20 15.93 66.05
CA ALA A 291 10.33 15.33 66.78
C ALA A 291 9.95 13.98 67.43
N PRO A 292 10.90 13.05 67.58
CA PRO A 292 10.64 11.73 68.15
C PRO A 292 10.51 11.81 69.67
N ASP A 293 9.32 11.52 70.19
CA ASP A 293 9.14 11.12 71.59
C ASP A 293 9.62 9.67 71.75
N ALA A 294 10.43 9.48 72.79
CA ALA A 294 10.94 8.20 73.23
C ALA A 294 9.80 7.38 73.84
N ASP A 295 9.53 6.20 73.28
CA ASP A 295 9.33 4.95 74.02
C ASP A 295 8.87 3.82 73.05
N GLU A 296 9.49 2.66 73.21
CA GLU A 296 9.06 1.30 72.79
C GLU A 296 9.53 0.71 71.43
N PRO A 297 9.73 -0.64 71.39
CA PRO A 297 10.91 -1.24 70.76
C PRO A 297 10.73 -1.72 69.32
N GLU A 298 11.88 -1.80 68.65
CA GLU A 298 12.15 -2.24 67.28
C GLU A 298 11.47 -3.57 66.90
N ALA A 299 10.55 -3.51 65.95
CA ALA A 299 10.19 -4.64 65.09
C ALA A 299 10.95 -4.48 63.76
N THR A 300 12.16 -5.00 63.68
CA THR A 300 12.93 -5.10 62.43
C THR A 300 12.33 -6.20 61.55
N SER A 301 11.49 -5.80 60.59
CA SER A 301 10.93 -6.72 59.58
C SER A 301 11.73 -6.64 58.27
N SER A 302 12.80 -7.43 58.27
CA SER A 302 13.33 -8.26 57.18
C SER A 302 13.03 -7.88 55.72
N LEU A 303 13.98 -7.17 55.09
CA LEU A 303 14.19 -7.18 53.63
C LEU A 303 15.60 -7.61 53.22
N GLU A 304 16.52 -7.80 54.18
CA GLU A 304 17.87 -8.33 53.92
C GLU A 304 17.98 -9.87 54.02
N SER A 305 16.95 -10.58 54.49
CA SER A 305 16.95 -12.04 54.57
C SER A 305 16.50 -12.76 53.27
N ALA A 306 16.26 -12.03 52.18
CA ALA A 306 15.74 -12.59 50.92
C ALA A 306 16.80 -12.77 49.81
N VAL A 307 18.07 -12.44 50.08
CA VAL A 307 19.15 -12.49 49.07
C VAL A 307 20.10 -13.69 49.26
N GLU A 308 19.90 -14.51 50.30
CA GLU A 308 20.79 -15.65 50.62
C GLU A 308 20.22 -17.03 50.26
N SER A 309 19.29 -17.11 49.29
CA SER A 309 18.64 -18.38 48.91
C SER A 309 18.66 -18.72 47.41
N LEU A 310 19.65 -18.22 46.66
CA LEU A 310 19.92 -18.70 45.29
C LEU A 310 21.31 -19.32 45.20
N ASP A 311 21.30 -20.62 45.50
CA ASP A 311 22.36 -21.60 45.31
C ASP A 311 22.66 -21.76 43.80
N LEU A 312 23.82 -21.28 43.34
CA LEU A 312 24.34 -21.53 41.99
C LEU A 312 25.45 -22.61 42.08
N PRO A 313 25.31 -23.76 41.41
CA PRO A 313 26.35 -24.79 41.42
C PRO A 313 27.58 -24.36 40.62
N ALA A 314 28.74 -24.56 41.24
CA ALA A 314 30.06 -24.25 40.74
C ALA A 314 30.43 -25.06 39.47
N THR A 315 31.05 -24.37 38.51
CA THR A 315 31.88 -24.97 37.45
C THR A 315 33.16 -25.57 38.05
N PRO A 316 33.55 -26.82 37.73
CA PRO A 316 34.89 -27.28 37.99
C PRO A 316 35.84 -26.82 36.87
N ALA A 317 36.98 -26.28 37.29
CA ALA A 317 38.18 -26.10 36.47
C ALA A 317 39.02 -27.39 36.53
N ASP A 318 39.29 -27.98 35.37
CA ASP A 318 40.62 -28.35 34.86
C ASP A 318 40.48 -29.00 33.47
#